data_AF-A0A6N9PQ00-F1
#
_entry.id   AF-A0A6N9PQ00-F1
#
_cell.length_a   1.000
_cell.length_b   1.000
_cell.length_c   1.000
_cell.angle_alpha   90.00
_cell.angle_beta   90.00
_cell.angle_gamma   90.00
#
_symmetry.space_group_name_H-M   'P 1'
#
loop_
_entity.id
_entity.type
_entity.pdbx_description
1 polymer ?
#
loop_
_entity_poly.entity_id
_entity_poly.type
_entity_poly.pdbx_seq_one_letter_code
_entity_poly.pdbx_strand_id
1 'polypeptide(L)'
;MSKALSSLAVGATIEVPVKAAFQSLLGATVVFKVADKNHSGYPANSVTLITDKIPILLAFDAMEAANSDGNRRSYGNNRYLYANLIQWLNSTAAAGKWYSAKHSADAPPTAANVWSNHNPYSDKAGFLAMLDDRFVAALLETTVTVAKNTVTDGGSYETVKAKMHLPSTTEVGLANENNIAEGVKLALFSDNT
;
A
#
# COMPACT_ATOMS: atom_id res chain seq x y z
N MET A 1 1.96 -11.57 29.41
CA MET A 1 0.55 -11.34 29.04
C MET A 1 0.49 -10.66 27.69
N SER A 2 -0.39 -11.10 26.78
CA SER A 2 -0.68 -10.37 25.55
C SER A 2 -1.34 -9.03 25.91
N LYS A 3 -0.96 -7.95 25.21
CA LYS A 3 -1.62 -6.64 25.32
C LYS A 3 -2.52 -6.43 24.10
N ALA A 4 -3.66 -5.78 24.30
CA ALA A 4 -4.49 -5.33 23.19
C ALA A 4 -3.77 -4.22 22.42
N LEU A 5 -3.86 -4.22 21.09
CA LEU A 5 -3.24 -3.18 20.24
C LEU A 5 -3.71 -1.78 20.62
N SER A 6 -4.99 -1.63 20.99
CA SER A 6 -5.58 -0.35 21.43
C SER A 6 -4.95 0.20 22.71
N SER A 7 -4.32 -0.66 23.53
CA SER A 7 -3.63 -0.23 24.75
C SER A 7 -2.24 0.35 24.49
N LEU A 8 -1.70 0.19 23.28
CA LEU A 8 -0.37 0.68 22.94
C LEU A 8 -0.40 2.19 22.66
N ALA A 9 0.69 2.88 23.02
CA ALA A 9 0.88 4.29 22.68
C ALA A 9 1.12 4.46 21.18
N VAL A 10 0.79 5.63 20.63
CA VAL A 10 1.24 6.02 19.29
C VAL A 10 2.78 5.95 19.26
N GLY A 11 3.35 5.44 18.17
CA GLY A 11 4.79 5.18 18.02
C GLY A 11 5.28 3.85 18.58
N ALA A 12 4.48 3.13 19.37
CA ALA A 12 4.85 1.79 19.85
C ALA A 12 5.00 0.81 18.67
N THR A 13 6.05 -0.03 18.72
CA THR A 13 6.33 -1.02 17.68
C THR A 13 5.65 -2.36 17.96
N ILE A 14 5.27 -3.04 16.87
CA ILE A 14 4.65 -4.36 16.86
C ILE A 14 5.38 -5.20 15.81
N GLU A 15 5.85 -6.37 16.20
CA GLU A 15 6.46 -7.32 15.27
C GLU A 15 5.40 -8.29 14.76
N VAL A 16 5.22 -8.33 13.44
CA VAL A 16 4.34 -9.29 12.77
C VAL A 16 5.18 -10.40 12.17
N PRO A 17 5.01 -11.66 12.58
CA PRO A 17 5.76 -12.78 12.00
C PRO A 17 5.53 -12.91 10.50
N VAL A 18 6.62 -13.17 9.77
CA VAL A 18 6.61 -13.55 8.36
C VAL A 18 6.65 -15.08 8.28
N LYS A 19 5.81 -15.67 7.43
CA LYS A 19 5.82 -17.13 7.22
C LYS A 19 7.18 -17.58 6.70
N ALA A 20 7.65 -18.74 7.17
CA ALA A 20 9.02 -19.23 6.92
C ALA A 20 9.45 -19.17 5.44
N ALA A 21 8.55 -19.50 4.51
CA ALA A 21 8.82 -19.48 3.07
C ALA A 21 9.19 -18.09 2.50
N PHE A 22 8.91 -17.01 3.22
CA PHE A 22 9.13 -15.63 2.76
C PHE A 22 10.15 -14.85 3.61
N GLN A 23 10.75 -15.48 4.61
CA GLN A 23 11.68 -14.79 5.52
C GLN A 23 13.00 -14.38 4.84
N SER A 24 13.39 -15.05 3.75
CA SER A 24 14.53 -14.60 2.93
C SER A 24 14.28 -13.28 2.21
N LEU A 25 13.00 -12.92 2.00
CA LEU A 25 12.59 -11.69 1.33
C LEU A 25 12.35 -10.55 2.32
N LEU A 26 11.63 -10.81 3.41
CA LEU A 26 11.15 -9.79 4.35
C LEU A 26 11.82 -9.83 5.73
N GLY A 27 12.68 -10.80 6.00
CA GLY A 27 13.15 -11.11 7.35
C GLY A 27 12.15 -11.94 8.16
N ALA A 28 12.50 -12.24 9.41
CA ALA A 28 11.64 -13.06 10.29
C ALA A 28 10.33 -12.35 10.67
N THR A 29 10.35 -11.02 10.73
CA THR A 29 9.22 -10.17 11.10
C THR A 29 9.18 -8.93 10.23
N VAL A 30 7.97 -8.42 9.98
CA VAL A 30 7.76 -7.03 9.53
C VAL A 30 7.37 -6.20 10.75
N VAL A 31 8.09 -5.12 11.00
CA VAL A 31 7.84 -4.24 12.14
C VAL A 31 6.87 -3.14 11.72
N PHE A 32 5.79 -3.00 12.49
CA PHE A 32 4.81 -1.93 12.37
C PHE A 32 4.90 -0.99 13.57
N LYS A 33 4.43 0.24 13.40
CA LYS A 33 4.21 1.23 14.46
C LYS A 33 2.73 1.56 14.55
N VAL A 34 2.26 1.83 15.77
CA VAL A 34 0.95 2.45 15.99
C VAL A 34 0.99 3.87 15.44
N ALA A 35 0.29 4.11 14.34
CA ALA A 35 0.25 5.40 13.67
C ALA A 35 -0.81 6.33 14.26
N ASP A 36 -1.99 5.78 14.54
CA ASP A 36 -3.11 6.51 15.13
C ASP A 36 -4.17 5.53 15.67
N LYS A 37 -5.18 6.04 16.38
CA LYS A 37 -6.23 5.27 17.04
C LYS A 37 -7.58 5.97 16.89
N ASN A 38 -8.58 5.23 16.40
CA ASN A 38 -9.98 5.68 16.31
C ASN A 38 -10.15 7.08 15.68
N HIS A 39 -9.38 7.37 14.63
CA HIS A 39 -9.43 8.65 13.91
C HIS A 39 -10.51 8.64 12.81
N SER A 40 -10.94 9.83 12.41
CA SER A 40 -11.96 10.00 11.38
C SER A 40 -11.52 9.45 10.02
N GLY A 41 -12.47 8.89 9.28
CA GLY A 41 -12.24 8.32 7.93
C GLY A 41 -11.83 6.85 7.92
N TYR A 42 -11.48 6.30 9.08
CA TYR A 42 -11.11 4.89 9.26
C TYR A 42 -12.17 4.14 10.08
N PRO A 43 -12.18 2.79 10.05
CA PRO A 43 -13.14 2.00 10.82
C PRO A 43 -13.15 2.38 12.31
N ALA A 44 -14.34 2.49 12.91
CA ALA A 44 -14.47 2.82 14.32
C ALA A 44 -13.81 1.74 15.21
N ASN A 45 -13.30 2.16 16.37
CA ASN A 45 -12.61 1.30 17.35
C ASN A 45 -11.40 0.54 16.76
N SER A 46 -10.74 1.14 15.77
CA SER A 46 -9.55 0.56 15.13
C SER A 46 -8.25 1.23 15.56
N VAL A 47 -7.14 0.54 15.30
CA VAL A 47 -5.77 1.03 15.44
C VAL A 47 -5.16 1.03 14.05
N THR A 48 -4.66 2.18 13.62
CA THR A 48 -3.96 2.33 12.34
C THR A 48 -2.49 1.99 12.55
N LEU A 49 -1.97 1.10 11.72
CA LEU A 49 -0.57 0.67 11.76
C LEU A 49 0.14 1.16 10.50
N ILE A 50 1.41 1.51 10.63
CA ILE A 50 2.30 1.84 9.52
C ILE A 50 3.58 1.02 9.63
N THR A 51 4.18 0.59 8.53
CA THR A 51 5.47 -0.10 8.57
C THR A 51 6.55 0.83 9.14
N ASP A 52 7.34 0.34 10.11
CA ASP A 52 8.42 1.13 10.74
C ASP A 52 9.53 1.52 9.75
N LYS A 53 9.79 0.62 8.80
CA LYS A 53 10.77 0.79 7.71
C LYS A 53 10.18 0.27 6.42
N ILE A 54 10.79 0.62 5.30
CA ILE A 54 10.45 0.06 3.99
C ILE A 54 10.80 -1.45 4.01
N PRO A 55 9.80 -2.35 3.97
CA PRO A 55 10.08 -3.78 4.09
C PRO A 55 10.63 -4.38 2.79
N ILE A 56 10.29 -3.78 1.65
CA ILE A 56 10.73 -4.20 0.32
C ILE A 56 10.61 -3.02 -0.65
N LEU A 57 11.56 -2.90 -1.58
CA LEU A 57 11.50 -1.94 -2.67
C LEU A 57 10.90 -2.62 -3.91
N LEU A 58 9.79 -2.08 -4.42
CA LEU A 58 9.07 -2.59 -5.59
C LEU A 58 8.79 -1.45 -6.58
N ALA A 59 8.58 -1.80 -7.85
CA ALA A 59 7.95 -0.85 -8.77
C ALA A 59 6.53 -0.51 -8.27
N PHE A 60 6.10 0.74 -8.43
CA PHE A 60 4.74 1.15 -8.07
C PHE A 60 3.69 0.52 -9.01
N ASP A 61 3.99 0.57 -10.30
CA ASP A 61 3.16 0.04 -11.36
C ASP A 61 4.02 -0.34 -12.59
N ALA A 62 3.46 -1.17 -13.47
CA ALA A 62 4.12 -1.59 -14.70
C ALA A 62 3.95 -0.56 -15.83
N MET A 63 4.96 -0.46 -16.70
CA MET A 63 4.86 0.19 -18.00
C MET A 63 3.78 -0.46 -18.86
N GLU A 64 2.92 0.36 -19.45
CA GLU A 64 1.76 -0.08 -20.21
C GLU A 64 1.99 0.16 -21.69
N ALA A 65 2.70 -0.75 -22.38
CA ALA A 65 3.17 -0.53 -23.75
C ALA A 65 2.08 -0.14 -24.76
N ALA A 66 0.84 -0.59 -24.54
CA ALA A 66 -0.32 -0.30 -25.37
C ALA A 66 -1.14 0.93 -24.93
N ASN A 67 -0.71 1.67 -23.91
CA ASN A 67 -1.44 2.85 -23.44
C ASN A 67 -1.37 4.00 -24.46
N SER A 68 -2.45 4.76 -24.59
CA SER A 68 -2.50 5.96 -25.44
C SER A 68 -1.66 7.11 -24.90
N ASP A 69 -1.45 7.17 -23.57
CA ASP A 69 -0.59 8.16 -22.92
C ASP A 69 0.89 7.75 -23.00
N GLY A 70 1.73 8.67 -23.47
CA GLY A 70 3.16 8.42 -23.65
C GLY A 70 3.92 8.18 -22.35
N ASN A 71 3.53 8.85 -21.26
CA ASN A 71 4.20 8.69 -19.97
C ASN A 71 3.85 7.34 -19.35
N ARG A 72 2.59 6.89 -19.44
CA ARG A 72 2.18 5.56 -18.95
C ARG A 72 2.85 4.41 -19.70
N ARG A 73 3.11 4.59 -21.01
CA ARG A 73 3.93 3.64 -21.79
C ARG A 73 5.36 3.50 -21.28
N SER A 74 5.95 4.59 -20.77
CA SER A 74 7.38 4.63 -20.41
C SER A 74 7.67 4.53 -18.91
N TYR A 75 6.70 4.84 -18.06
CA TYR A 75 6.89 4.97 -16.61
C TYR A 75 5.84 4.25 -15.77
N GLY A 76 4.83 3.67 -16.43
CA GLY A 76 3.70 3.01 -15.77
C GLY A 76 2.59 3.96 -15.34
N ASN A 77 1.52 3.39 -14.78
CA ASN A 77 0.31 4.12 -14.47
C ASN A 77 0.37 4.73 -13.07
N ASN A 78 0.35 6.05 -13.00
CA ASN A 78 0.33 6.79 -11.74
C ASN A 78 -1.05 6.84 -11.07
N ARG A 79 -2.08 6.22 -11.65
CA ARG A 79 -3.42 6.18 -11.05
C ARG A 79 -3.52 5.07 -10.02
N TYR A 80 -3.58 5.47 -8.75
CA TYR A 80 -3.48 4.55 -7.60
C TYR A 80 -4.48 3.39 -7.61
N LEU A 81 -5.72 3.63 -8.08
CA LEU A 81 -6.74 2.58 -8.21
C LEU A 81 -6.31 1.42 -9.12
N TYR A 82 -5.45 1.67 -10.10
CA TYR A 82 -4.97 0.68 -11.06
C TYR A 82 -3.62 0.08 -10.69
N ALA A 83 -2.89 0.71 -9.77
CA ALA A 83 -1.53 0.33 -9.41
C ALA A 83 -1.41 -1.18 -9.11
N ASN A 84 -0.48 -1.85 -9.77
CA ASN A 84 -0.13 -3.23 -9.48
C ASN A 84 0.18 -3.43 -7.99
N LEU A 85 0.82 -2.44 -7.36
CA LEU A 85 1.16 -2.45 -5.93
C LEU A 85 -0.07 -2.61 -5.03
N ILE A 86 -1.19 -1.94 -5.33
CA ILE A 86 -2.38 -2.02 -4.46
C ILE A 86 -3.03 -3.41 -4.53
N GLN A 87 -2.99 -4.06 -5.71
CA GLN A 87 -3.45 -5.44 -5.86
C GLN A 87 -2.55 -6.40 -5.08
N TRP A 88 -1.23 -6.25 -5.20
CA TRP A 88 -0.25 -7.10 -4.54
C TRP A 88 -0.30 -6.98 -3.01
N LEU A 89 -0.37 -5.74 -2.49
CA LEU A 89 -0.45 -5.45 -1.05
C LEU A 89 -1.67 -6.10 -0.38
N ASN A 90 -2.77 -6.29 -1.12
CA ASN A 90 -4.05 -6.77 -0.61
C ASN A 90 -4.35 -8.23 -1.00
N SER A 91 -3.38 -8.96 -1.53
CA SER A 91 -3.61 -10.33 -2.01
C SER A 91 -3.03 -11.41 -1.09
N THR A 92 -3.80 -12.47 -0.88
CA THR A 92 -3.36 -13.73 -0.25
C THR A 92 -3.01 -14.80 -1.29
N ALA A 93 -3.04 -14.47 -2.58
CA ALA A 93 -2.81 -15.43 -3.65
C ALA A 93 -1.32 -15.83 -3.75
N ALA A 94 -1.09 -17.03 -4.27
CA ALA A 94 0.25 -17.53 -4.57
C ALA A 94 0.95 -16.71 -5.66
N ALA A 95 2.25 -16.95 -5.82
CA ALA A 95 3.09 -16.36 -6.87
C ALA A 95 2.43 -16.45 -8.25
N GLY A 96 2.38 -15.32 -8.97
CA GLY A 96 1.80 -15.24 -10.31
C GLY A 96 0.27 -15.37 -10.39
N LYS A 97 -0.45 -15.32 -9.26
CA LYS A 97 -1.92 -15.50 -9.22
C LYS A 97 -2.71 -14.29 -8.72
N TRP A 98 -2.04 -13.25 -8.23
CA TRP A 98 -2.71 -12.08 -7.64
C TRP A 98 -3.12 -11.02 -8.68
N TYR A 99 -2.38 -10.91 -9.78
CA TYR A 99 -2.58 -9.85 -10.77
C TYR A 99 -3.83 -10.10 -11.62
N SER A 100 -4.61 -9.04 -11.82
CA SER A 100 -5.68 -8.98 -12.81
C SER A 100 -5.71 -7.58 -13.43
N ALA A 101 -5.72 -7.53 -14.76
CA ALA A 101 -5.75 -6.28 -15.52
C ALA A 101 -7.01 -5.46 -15.17
N LYS A 102 -6.83 -4.17 -14.86
CA LYS A 102 -7.91 -3.22 -14.52
C LYS A 102 -8.45 -2.47 -15.73
N HIS A 103 -7.69 -2.44 -16.81
CA HIS A 103 -8.10 -1.92 -18.12
C HIS A 103 -7.31 -2.61 -19.24
N SER A 104 -7.63 -2.31 -20.50
CA SER A 104 -7.11 -3.03 -21.67
C SER A 104 -5.60 -2.89 -21.91
N ALA A 105 -4.98 -1.86 -21.37
CA ALA A 105 -3.54 -1.58 -21.49
C ALA A 105 -2.74 -1.96 -20.24
N ASP A 106 -3.42 -2.32 -19.15
CA ASP A 106 -2.79 -2.66 -17.87
C ASP A 106 -1.90 -3.90 -18.04
N ALA A 107 -0.74 -3.86 -17.39
CA ALA A 107 0.29 -4.87 -17.52
C ALA A 107 0.76 -5.36 -16.14
N PRO A 108 1.16 -6.64 -16.00
CA PRO A 108 1.76 -7.12 -14.76
C PRO A 108 3.18 -6.55 -14.58
N PRO A 109 3.68 -6.40 -13.34
CA PRO A 109 5.02 -5.86 -13.04
C PRO A 109 6.09 -6.95 -13.20
N THR A 110 6.19 -7.47 -14.42
CA THR A 110 7.24 -8.40 -14.87
C THR A 110 8.52 -7.63 -15.14
N ALA A 111 9.67 -8.32 -15.22
CA ALA A 111 10.94 -7.68 -15.56
C ALA A 111 10.85 -6.83 -16.82
N ALA A 112 10.18 -7.33 -17.87
CA ALA A 112 10.00 -6.64 -19.14
C ALA A 112 9.14 -5.37 -19.05
N ASN A 113 8.27 -5.26 -18.04
CA ASN A 113 7.34 -4.15 -17.89
C ASN A 113 7.75 -3.19 -16.77
N VAL A 114 8.90 -3.36 -16.13
CA VAL A 114 9.41 -2.41 -15.13
C VAL A 114 10.67 -1.74 -15.65
N TRP A 115 10.89 -0.49 -15.24
CA TRP A 115 11.99 0.32 -15.75
C TRP A 115 13.34 -0.39 -15.54
N SER A 116 14.06 -0.64 -16.64
CA SER A 116 15.37 -1.31 -16.65
C SER A 116 15.41 -2.61 -15.82
N ASN A 117 14.32 -3.38 -15.82
CA ASN A 117 14.15 -4.62 -15.06
C ASN A 117 14.30 -4.46 -13.53
N HIS A 118 14.15 -3.25 -12.99
CA HIS A 118 14.29 -3.01 -11.55
C HIS A 118 13.03 -3.38 -10.77
N ASN A 119 13.24 -4.17 -9.72
CA ASN A 119 12.24 -4.55 -8.72
C ASN A 119 10.91 -5.10 -9.28
N PRO A 120 10.92 -6.04 -10.25
CA PRO A 120 9.72 -6.75 -10.65
C PRO A 120 9.22 -7.65 -9.52
N TYR A 121 7.92 -7.94 -9.53
CA TYR A 121 7.30 -8.74 -8.46
C TYR A 121 6.06 -9.52 -8.89
N SER A 122 5.80 -9.62 -10.19
CA SER A 122 4.73 -10.50 -10.71
C SER A 122 4.90 -11.97 -10.29
N ASP A 123 6.14 -12.40 -10.04
CA ASP A 123 6.51 -13.75 -9.58
C ASP A 123 6.44 -13.94 -8.06
N LYS A 124 6.16 -12.89 -7.29
CA LYS A 124 6.02 -12.97 -5.84
C LYS A 124 4.58 -13.31 -5.49
N ALA A 125 4.39 -14.05 -4.40
CA ALA A 125 3.05 -14.19 -3.80
C ALA A 125 2.50 -12.81 -3.40
N GLY A 126 1.19 -12.68 -3.20
CA GLY A 126 0.62 -11.45 -2.65
C GLY A 126 1.17 -11.16 -1.24
N PHE A 127 1.26 -9.88 -0.85
CA PHE A 127 1.88 -9.48 0.41
C PHE A 127 1.19 -10.09 1.64
N LEU A 128 -0.15 -10.14 1.65
CA LEU A 128 -0.90 -10.76 2.74
C LEU A 128 -0.68 -12.27 2.81
N ALA A 129 -0.28 -12.93 1.72
CA ALA A 129 0.09 -14.34 1.76
C ALA A 129 1.35 -14.59 2.63
N MET A 130 2.18 -13.56 2.82
CA MET A 130 3.49 -13.65 3.48
C MET A 130 3.45 -13.45 4.99
N LEU A 131 2.41 -12.81 5.52
CA LEU A 131 2.29 -12.44 6.93
C LEU A 131 1.51 -13.49 7.74
N ASP A 132 1.66 -13.46 9.07
CA ASP A 132 0.89 -14.28 10.01
C ASP A 132 -0.62 -14.21 9.75
N ASP A 133 -1.27 -15.37 9.70
CA ASP A 133 -2.68 -15.48 9.31
C ASP A 133 -3.63 -14.77 10.28
N ARG A 134 -3.30 -14.73 11.58
CA ARG A 134 -4.13 -14.03 12.58
C ARG A 134 -4.03 -12.53 12.39
N PHE A 135 -2.84 -12.02 12.06
CA PHE A 135 -2.68 -10.61 11.72
C PHE A 135 -3.50 -10.24 10.48
N VAL A 136 -3.38 -11.03 9.40
CA VAL A 136 -4.13 -10.80 8.15
C VAL A 136 -5.65 -10.86 8.37
N ALA A 137 -6.12 -11.79 9.20
CA ALA A 137 -7.53 -11.92 9.55
C ALA A 137 -8.06 -10.72 10.36
N ALA A 138 -7.20 -10.05 11.13
CA ALA A 138 -7.55 -8.88 11.93
C ALA A 138 -7.56 -7.56 11.15
N LEU A 139 -7.01 -7.54 9.92
CA LEU A 139 -6.99 -6.33 9.08
C LEU A 139 -8.39 -5.95 8.62
N LEU A 140 -8.74 -4.69 8.84
CA LEU A 140 -10.01 -4.09 8.43
C LEU A 140 -9.85 -3.48 7.03
N GLU A 141 -10.91 -3.56 6.22
CA GLU A 141 -10.97 -2.83 4.95
C GLU A 141 -11.27 -1.35 5.24
N THR A 142 -10.48 -0.48 4.64
CA THR A 142 -10.63 0.98 4.70
C THR A 142 -10.96 1.51 3.32
N THR A 143 -11.84 2.51 3.24
CA THR A 143 -12.07 3.28 2.01
C THR A 143 -11.15 4.49 2.01
N VAL A 144 -10.12 4.46 1.19
CA VAL A 144 -9.08 5.49 1.08
C VAL A 144 -9.46 6.45 -0.05
N THR A 145 -9.38 7.76 0.22
CA THR A 145 -9.55 8.80 -0.81
C THR A 145 -8.20 9.07 -1.46
N VAL A 146 -8.18 9.16 -2.79
CA VAL A 146 -6.95 9.39 -3.55
C VAL A 146 -7.16 10.46 -4.61
N ALA A 147 -6.23 11.42 -4.71
CA ALA A 147 -6.24 12.44 -5.74
C ALA A 147 -5.95 11.84 -7.13
N LYS A 148 -6.74 12.24 -8.14
CA LYS A 148 -6.47 11.86 -9.53
C LYS A 148 -5.52 12.86 -10.17
N ASN A 149 -4.67 12.38 -11.08
CA ASN A 149 -3.81 13.26 -11.84
C ASN A 149 -4.64 14.28 -12.63
N THR A 150 -4.27 15.56 -12.54
CA THR A 150 -5.01 16.67 -13.16
C THR A 150 -4.94 16.65 -14.68
N VAL A 151 -3.80 16.22 -15.24
CA VAL A 151 -3.54 16.24 -16.68
C VAL A 151 -4.10 15.00 -17.37
N THR A 152 -3.85 13.81 -16.83
CA THR A 152 -4.19 12.53 -17.49
C THR A 152 -5.54 11.95 -17.07
N ASP A 153 -6.03 12.26 -15.86
CA ASP A 153 -7.26 11.67 -15.29
C ASP A 153 -8.34 12.72 -14.93
N GLY A 154 -8.15 13.97 -15.37
CA GLY A 154 -9.11 15.06 -15.22
C GLY A 154 -9.22 15.64 -13.80
N GLY A 155 -8.27 15.35 -12.91
CA GLY A 155 -8.25 15.87 -11.53
C GLY A 155 -9.40 15.34 -10.67
N SER A 156 -9.71 16.03 -9.56
CA SER A 156 -10.62 15.54 -8.49
C SER A 156 -10.03 14.35 -7.73
N TYR A 157 -10.87 13.54 -7.10
CA TYR A 157 -10.48 12.37 -6.32
C TYR A 157 -11.28 11.12 -6.72
N GLU A 158 -10.77 9.97 -6.30
CA GLU A 158 -11.44 8.68 -6.33
C GLU A 158 -11.26 7.95 -5.01
N THR A 159 -11.92 6.80 -4.85
CA THR A 159 -11.80 5.99 -3.63
C THR A 159 -11.35 4.57 -3.93
N VAL A 160 -10.46 4.03 -3.10
CA VAL A 160 -9.96 2.66 -3.18
C VAL A 160 -10.25 1.94 -1.86
N LYS A 161 -10.75 0.71 -1.94
CA LYS A 161 -10.94 -0.15 -0.77
C LYS A 161 -9.71 -1.03 -0.59
N ALA A 162 -9.06 -0.92 0.57
CA ALA A 162 -7.83 -1.65 0.86
C ALA A 162 -7.69 -1.95 2.36
N LYS A 163 -7.01 -3.05 2.67
CA LYS A 163 -6.52 -3.40 4.00
C LYS A 163 -5.10 -2.88 4.25
N MET A 164 -4.28 -2.89 3.21
CA MET A 164 -2.92 -2.38 3.17
C MET A 164 -2.82 -1.35 2.05
N HIS A 165 -2.33 -0.17 2.35
CA HIS A 165 -2.15 0.91 1.39
C HIS A 165 -0.95 1.78 1.79
N LEU A 166 -0.53 2.64 0.87
CA LEU A 166 0.49 3.64 1.17
C LEU A 166 -0.16 4.78 1.96
N PRO A 167 0.57 5.41 2.89
CA PRO A 167 0.07 6.60 3.54
C PRO A 167 0.04 7.76 2.54
N SER A 168 -0.99 8.61 2.63
CA SER A 168 -1.09 9.81 1.77
C SER A 168 -0.17 10.94 2.25
N THR A 169 0.06 11.95 1.41
CA THR A 169 0.80 13.15 1.83
C THR A 169 0.07 13.87 2.97
N THR A 170 -1.27 13.94 2.94
CA THR A 170 -2.09 14.49 4.02
C THR A 170 -1.87 13.75 5.34
N GLU A 171 -1.89 12.41 5.31
CA GLU A 171 -1.73 11.57 6.49
C GLU A 171 -0.36 11.71 7.14
N VAL A 172 0.69 11.91 6.34
CA VAL A 172 2.05 12.15 6.85
C VAL A 172 2.35 13.63 7.16
N GLY A 173 1.36 14.52 7.02
CA GLY A 173 1.49 15.94 7.35
C GLY A 173 2.21 16.79 6.30
N LEU A 174 2.28 16.32 5.05
CA LEU A 174 2.76 17.05 3.89
C LEU A 174 1.59 17.75 3.15
N ALA A 175 1.92 18.54 2.13
CA ALA A 175 0.93 19.26 1.34
C ALA A 175 -0.01 18.30 0.58
N ASN A 176 -1.29 18.67 0.53
CA ASN A 176 -2.33 17.95 -0.19
C ASN A 176 -2.05 17.93 -1.70
N GLU A 177 -2.12 16.76 -2.31
CA GLU A 177 -2.04 16.62 -3.77
C GLU A 177 -3.28 17.26 -4.40
N ASN A 178 -3.08 18.20 -5.33
CA ASN A 178 -4.16 18.93 -6.02
C ASN A 178 -5.21 19.57 -5.09
N ASN A 179 -4.80 20.01 -3.89
CA ASN A 179 -5.66 20.55 -2.82
C ASN A 179 -6.72 19.54 -2.30
N ILE A 180 -6.56 18.25 -2.57
CA ILE A 180 -7.42 17.19 -2.05
C ILE A 180 -6.82 16.64 -0.76
N ALA A 181 -7.59 16.69 0.33
CA ALA A 181 -7.21 16.03 1.57
C ALA A 181 -7.49 14.53 1.47
N GLU A 182 -6.42 13.73 1.44
CA GLU A 182 -6.48 12.27 1.38
C GLU A 182 -6.45 11.70 2.80
N GLY A 183 -7.53 11.91 3.56
CA GLY A 183 -7.62 11.54 4.97
C GLY A 183 -7.28 12.68 5.92
N VAL A 184 -6.72 12.36 7.08
CA VAL A 184 -6.32 13.33 8.11
C VAL A 184 -4.91 13.01 8.60
N LYS A 185 -4.16 14.03 8.99
CA LYS A 185 -2.81 13.87 9.54
C LYS A 185 -2.84 12.89 10.72
N LEU A 186 -2.04 11.83 10.65
CA LEU A 186 -1.98 10.81 11.70
C LEU A 186 -1.23 11.34 12.93
N ALA A 187 -1.67 10.91 14.11
CA ALA A 187 -1.07 11.29 15.38
C ALA A 187 0.46 11.05 15.42
N LEU A 188 0.96 9.98 14.81
CA LEU A 188 2.39 9.68 14.72
C LEU A 188 3.24 10.79 14.08
N PHE A 189 2.65 11.57 13.17
CA PHE A 189 3.35 12.65 12.47
C PHE A 189 3.05 14.03 13.09
N SER A 190 2.29 14.07 14.19
CA SER A 190 1.84 15.31 14.81
C SER A 190 2.85 15.90 15.79
N ASP A 191 3.83 15.11 16.23
CA ASP A 191 4.85 15.54 17.19
C ASP A 191 6.14 15.97 16.46
N ASN A 192 6.48 17.26 16.57
CA ASN A 192 7.78 17.81 16.19
C ASN A 192 8.84 17.43 17.24
N THR A 193 9.20 16.16 17.37
CA THR A 193 10.39 15.78 18.14
C THR A 193 11.61 15.65 17.25
#